data_AF-A0A7Y2IV78-F1
#
_entry.id   AF-A0A7Y2IV78-F1
#
_cell.length_a   1.000
_cell.length_b   1.000
_cell.length_c   1.000
_cell.angle_alpha   90.00
_cell.angle_beta   90.00
_cell.angle_gamma   90.00
#
_symmetry.space_group_name_H-M   'P 1'
#
loop_
_entity.id
_entity.type
_entity.pdbx_description
1 polymer ?
#
loop_
_entity_poly.entity_id
_entity_poly.type
_entity_poly.pdbx_seq_one_letter_code
_entity_poly.pdbx_strand_id
1 'polypeptide(L)'
;GSVPLIVFAYHRNDADGSSIYPAVWNMMLAARGMGIGCTLTTVLGHFKHDEVAELLGVPVDRGWKNAAAVPCGFPLCRWGVATRPPVETVVYADRWGDHPDWSVPEALWSPPPAD
;
A
#
# COMPACT_ATOMS: atom_id res chain seq x y z
N GLY A 1 14.14 0.89 14.00
CA GLY A 1 12.91 1.10 14.78
C GLY A 1 12.33 -0.26 15.11
N SER A 2 11.61 -0.38 16.22
CA SER A 2 10.82 -1.58 16.49
C SER A 2 9.61 -1.63 15.55
N VAL A 3 9.18 -2.85 15.19
CA VAL A 3 7.92 -3.11 14.46
C VAL A 3 6.98 -3.83 15.43
N PRO A 4 6.28 -3.09 16.32
CA PRO A 4 5.42 -3.71 17.32
C PRO A 4 4.16 -4.34 16.74
N LEU A 5 3.81 -4.05 15.48
CA LEU A 5 2.55 -4.45 14.88
C LEU A 5 2.74 -4.86 13.42
N ILE A 6 2.09 -5.97 13.02
CA ILE A 6 1.86 -6.33 11.62
C ILE A 6 0.36 -6.48 11.43
N VAL A 7 -0.21 -5.73 10.51
CA VAL A 7 -1.63 -5.85 10.15
C VAL A 7 -1.76 -6.76 8.93
N PHE A 8 -2.60 -7.79 9.03
CA PHE A 8 -2.93 -8.65 7.90
C PHE A 8 -4.30 -8.29 7.33
N ALA A 9 -4.38 -8.04 6.03
CA ALA A 9 -5.61 -7.72 5.33
C ALA A 9 -6.12 -8.96 4.60
N TYR A 10 -7.32 -9.40 4.96
CA TYR A 10 -7.96 -10.56 4.36
C TYR A 10 -9.17 -10.16 3.53
N HIS A 11 -9.33 -10.83 2.40
CA HIS A 11 -10.53 -10.75 1.58
C HIS A 11 -11.18 -12.12 1.43
N ARG A 12 -12.46 -12.11 1.07
CA ARG A 12 -13.26 -13.31 0.81
C ARG A 12 -14.18 -13.04 -0.36
N ASN A 13 -14.35 -14.02 -1.25
CA ASN A 13 -15.23 -13.93 -2.42
C ASN A 13 -14.89 -12.78 -3.39
N ASP A 14 -13.63 -12.35 -3.43
CA ASP A 14 -13.14 -11.36 -4.40
C ASP A 14 -12.12 -12.07 -5.30
N ALA A 15 -12.40 -12.09 -6.61
CA ALA A 15 -11.63 -12.83 -7.61
C ALA A 15 -10.22 -12.25 -7.79
N ASP A 16 -10.10 -10.92 -7.70
CA ASP A 16 -8.83 -10.20 -7.88
C ASP A 16 -8.23 -9.75 -6.54
N GLY A 17 -9.02 -9.75 -5.47
CA GLY A 17 -8.61 -9.32 -4.13
C GLY A 17 -8.29 -7.83 -4.04
N SER A 18 -8.62 -7.05 -5.07
CA SER A 18 -8.18 -5.66 -5.20
C SER A 18 -9.04 -4.68 -4.38
N SER A 19 -10.26 -5.08 -4.03
CA SER A 19 -11.23 -4.22 -3.32
C SER A 19 -10.79 -3.83 -1.90
N ILE A 20 -9.85 -4.57 -1.30
CA ILE A 20 -9.35 -4.32 0.06
C ILE A 20 -8.30 -3.20 0.11
N TYR A 21 -7.57 -2.94 -0.98
CA TYR A 21 -6.44 -2.01 -0.98
C TYR A 21 -6.81 -0.55 -0.64
N PRO A 22 -7.96 0.01 -1.07
CA PRO A 22 -8.37 1.34 -0.62
C PRO A 22 -8.48 1.47 0.90
N ALA A 23 -9.00 0.43 1.58
CA ALA A 23 -9.07 0.41 3.04
C ALA A 23 -7.67 0.31 3.67
N VAL A 24 -6.80 -0.55 3.12
CA VAL A 24 -5.40 -0.68 3.56
C VAL A 24 -4.64 0.65 3.41
N TRP A 25 -4.78 1.34 2.28
CA TRP A 25 -4.14 2.63 2.06
C TRP A 25 -4.69 3.71 2.97
N ASN A 26 -6.00 3.77 3.22
CA ASN A 26 -6.57 4.71 4.18
C ASN A 26 -6.01 4.50 5.59
N MET A 27 -5.87 3.25 6.04
CA MET A 27 -5.22 2.93 7.31
C MET A 27 -3.76 3.42 7.33
N MET A 28 -3.00 3.17 6.27
CA MET A 28 -1.60 3.62 6.17
C MET A 28 -1.48 5.15 6.15
N LEU A 29 -2.40 5.86 5.49
CA LEU A 29 -2.46 7.33 5.49
C LEU A 29 -2.77 7.87 6.89
N ALA A 30 -3.73 7.27 7.60
CA ALA A 30 -4.02 7.62 8.98
C ALA A 30 -2.81 7.38 9.91
N ALA A 31 -2.15 6.23 9.78
CA ALA A 31 -0.93 5.90 10.49
C ALA A 31 0.18 6.93 10.23
N ARG A 32 0.38 7.32 8.96
CA ARG A 32 1.34 8.37 8.57
C ARG A 32 1.05 9.70 9.25
N GLY A 33 -0.22 10.08 9.35
CA GLY A 33 -0.67 11.28 10.07
C GLY A 33 -0.40 11.24 11.57
N MET A 34 -0.32 10.04 12.16
CA MET A 34 0.05 9.81 13.56
C MET A 34 1.56 9.59 13.78
N GLY A 35 2.39 9.78 12.75
CA GLY A 35 3.83 9.55 12.84
C GLY A 35 4.25 8.07 12.86
N ILE A 36 3.32 7.16 12.55
CA ILE A 36 3.61 5.73 12.40
C ILE A 36 4.01 5.45 10.97
N GLY A 37 5.10 4.72 10.81
CA GLY A 37 5.55 4.23 9.54
C GLY A 37 4.94 2.88 9.18
N CYS A 38 4.42 2.74 7.95
CA CYS A 38 3.92 1.49 7.39
C CYS A 38 4.60 1.10 6.06
N THR A 39 4.73 -0.20 5.79
CA THR A 39 5.14 -0.75 4.49
C THR A 39 4.16 -1.85 4.08
N LEU A 40 3.53 -1.73 2.91
CA LEU A 40 2.70 -2.81 2.38
C LEU A 40 3.60 -3.87 1.72
N THR A 41 3.39 -5.13 2.06
CA THR A 41 4.01 -6.27 1.36
C THR A 41 2.98 -7.37 1.10
N THR A 42 3.10 -8.04 -0.05
CA THR A 42 2.28 -9.19 -0.42
C THR A 42 3.02 -10.51 -0.24
N VAL A 43 4.31 -10.47 0.18
CA VAL A 43 5.18 -11.65 0.27
C VAL A 43 4.58 -12.73 1.16
N LEU A 44 4.04 -12.35 2.32
CA LEU A 44 3.42 -13.30 3.25
C LEU A 44 2.10 -13.88 2.74
N GLY A 45 1.33 -13.11 1.97
CA GLY A 45 0.12 -13.60 1.33
C GLY A 45 0.38 -14.49 0.11
N HIS A 46 1.48 -14.25 -0.61
CA HIS A 46 1.79 -14.99 -1.83
C HIS A 46 2.60 -16.27 -1.59
N PHE A 47 3.63 -16.20 -0.74
CA PHE A 47 4.56 -17.31 -0.54
C PHE A 47 4.30 -18.09 0.75
N LYS A 48 3.56 -17.50 1.70
CA LYS A 48 3.40 -18.01 3.07
C LYS A 48 1.95 -18.00 3.55
N HIS A 49 1.01 -18.07 2.61
CA HIS A 49 -0.42 -17.93 2.89
C HIS A 49 -0.90 -18.90 3.99
N ASP A 50 -0.67 -20.19 3.79
CA ASP A 50 -1.19 -21.24 4.65
C ASP A 50 -0.53 -21.22 6.03
N GLU A 51 0.80 -21.03 6.09
CA GLU A 51 1.54 -20.91 7.36
C GLU A 51 1.03 -19.73 8.20
N VAL A 52 0.79 -18.58 7.58
CA VAL A 52 0.25 -17.39 8.26
C VAL A 52 -1.20 -17.61 8.67
N ALA A 53 -2.00 -18.24 7.82
CA ALA A 53 -3.39 -18.54 8.14
C ALA A 53 -3.51 -19.53 9.30
N GLU A 54 -2.70 -20.58 9.32
CA GLU A 54 -2.64 -21.54 10.42
C GLU A 54 -2.25 -20.86 11.73
N LEU A 55 -1.19 -20.04 11.72
CA LEU A 55 -0.72 -19.30 12.88
C LEU A 55 -1.80 -18.37 13.45
N LEU A 56 -2.59 -17.74 12.58
CA LEU A 56 -3.63 -16.78 12.95
C LEU A 56 -5.03 -17.41 13.11
N GLY A 57 -5.17 -18.72 12.88
CA GLY A 57 -6.47 -19.42 12.92
C GLY A 57 -7.47 -18.96 11.86
N VAL A 58 -7.00 -18.53 10.69
CA VAL A 58 -7.86 -18.02 9.60
C VAL A 58 -8.49 -19.19 8.83
N PRO A 59 -9.82 -19.21 8.64
CA PRO A 59 -10.52 -20.31 7.98
C PRO A 59 -10.36 -20.23 6.45
N VAL A 60 -9.23 -20.70 5.93
CA VAL A 60 -8.94 -20.74 4.48
C VAL A 60 -9.93 -21.61 3.69
N ASP A 61 -10.48 -22.65 4.34
CA ASP A 61 -11.54 -23.52 3.82
C ASP A 61 -12.82 -22.76 3.46
N ARG A 62 -13.05 -21.59 4.09
CA ARG A 62 -14.17 -20.70 3.79
C ARG A 62 -13.85 -19.65 2.73
N GLY A 63 -12.69 -19.73 2.08
CA GLY A 63 -12.27 -18.87 0.99
C GLY A 63 -11.64 -17.54 1.43
N TRP A 64 -11.13 -17.46 2.66
CA TRP A 64 -10.37 -16.30 3.12
C TRP A 64 -8.95 -16.33 2.58
N LYS A 65 -8.50 -15.22 1.98
CA LYS A 65 -7.17 -15.09 1.41
C LYS A 65 -6.47 -13.83 1.93
N ASN A 66 -5.18 -13.96 2.22
CA ASN A 66 -4.34 -12.86 2.69
C ASN A 66 -3.91 -12.01 1.49
N ALA A 67 -4.42 -10.78 1.41
CA ALA A 67 -4.06 -9.85 0.34
C ALA A 67 -2.76 -9.11 0.63
N ALA A 68 -2.51 -8.76 1.89
CA ALA A 68 -1.38 -7.93 2.28
C ALA A 68 -1.01 -8.11 3.76
N ALA A 69 0.27 -7.97 4.04
CA ALA A 69 0.80 -7.72 5.37
C ALA A 69 1.39 -6.31 5.44
N VAL A 70 1.11 -5.60 6.53
CA VAL A 70 1.54 -4.21 6.74
C VAL A 70 2.28 -4.12 8.07
N PRO A 71 3.61 -4.28 8.09
CA PRO A 71 4.44 -3.90 9.23
C PRO A 71 4.27 -2.41 9.56
N CYS A 72 4.06 -2.12 10.83
CA CYS A 72 3.86 -0.79 11.39
C CYS A 72 4.85 -0.54 12.53
N GLY A 73 5.48 0.63 12.56
CA GLY A 73 6.41 1.00 13.63
C GLY A 73 6.77 2.47 13.66
N PHE A 74 7.58 2.87 14.64
CA PHE A 74 8.02 4.25 14.77
C PHE A 74 9.30 4.48 13.95
N PRO A 75 9.26 5.39 12.96
CA PRO A 75 10.41 5.61 12.09
C PRO A 75 11.53 6.34 12.86
N LEU A 76 12.78 5.94 12.61
CA LEU A 76 13.96 6.57 13.22
C LEU A 76 14.36 7.89 12.55
N CYS A 77 13.84 8.11 11.34
CA CYS A 77 14.09 9.29 10.52
C CYS A 77 12.81 9.69 9.81
N ARG A 78 12.81 10.88 9.22
CA ARG A 78 11.71 11.31 8.37
C ARG A 78 11.76 10.57 7.03
N TRP A 79 10.63 10.04 6.60
CA TRP A 79 10.52 9.46 5.27
C TRP A 79 10.37 10.53 4.21
N GLY A 80 11.23 10.47 3.20
CA GLY A 80 11.11 11.27 1.99
C GLY A 80 9.90 10.87 1.15
N VAL A 81 9.58 11.71 0.17
CA VAL A 81 8.61 11.36 -0.87
C VAL A 81 9.35 10.57 -1.95
N ALA A 82 8.86 9.38 -2.24
CA ALA A 82 9.46 8.52 -3.25
C ALA A 82 9.27 9.14 -4.64
N THR A 83 10.33 9.13 -5.46
CA THR A 83 10.29 9.61 -6.83
C THR A 83 9.20 8.89 -7.63
N ARG A 84 8.50 9.64 -8.48
CA ARG A 84 7.50 9.12 -9.43
C ARG A 84 7.86 9.61 -10.83
N PRO A 85 7.58 8.83 -11.89
CA PRO A 85 7.65 9.34 -13.25
C PRO A 85 6.71 10.54 -13.44
N PRO A 86 6.97 11.41 -14.43
CA PRO A 86 6.04 12.47 -14.79
C PRO A 86 4.64 11.89 -15.09
N VAL A 87 3.60 12.57 -14.64
CA VAL A 87 2.23 12.05 -14.68
C VAL A 87 1.78 11.77 -16.11
N GLU A 88 2.19 12.60 -17.07
CA GLU A 88 1.93 12.46 -18.50
C GLU A 88 2.48 11.15 -19.10
N THR A 89 3.41 10.48 -18.43
CA THR A 89 3.96 9.18 -18.86
C THR A 89 3.15 7.97 -18.38
N VAL A 90 2.26 8.16 -17.41
CA VAL A 90 1.48 7.08 -16.77
C VAL A 90 -0.03 7.27 -16.89
N VAL A 91 -0.49 8.42 -17.40
CA VAL A 91 -1.91 8.68 -17.69
C VAL A 91 -2.12 8.77 -19.19
N TYR A 92 -3.31 8.35 -19.63
CA TYR A 92 -3.77 8.47 -21.01
C TYR A 92 -5.07 9.26 -21.06
N ALA A 93 -5.21 10.13 -22.06
CA ALA A 93 -6.40 10.93 -22.31
C ALA A 93 -7.30 10.22 -23.32
N ASP A 94 -8.56 9.96 -22.94
CA ASP A 94 -9.62 9.31 -23.73
C ASP A 94 -9.36 7.86 -24.18
N ARG A 95 -8.15 7.53 -24.67
CA ARG A 95 -7.81 6.22 -25.23
C ARG A 95 -6.46 5.73 -24.73
N TRP A 96 -6.31 4.41 -24.62
CA TRP A 96 -5.05 3.78 -24.26
C TRP A 96 -3.93 4.15 -25.25
N GLY A 97 -2.82 4.66 -24.74
CA GLY A 97 -1.68 5.11 -25.55
C GLY A 97 -1.72 6.58 -25.95
N ASP A 98 -2.87 7.25 -25.85
CA ASP A 98 -3.00 8.67 -26.20
C ASP A 98 -2.58 9.51 -24.98
N HIS A 99 -1.41 10.13 -25.06
CA HIS A 99 -0.88 10.98 -23.98
C HIS A 99 -1.64 12.31 -23.91
N PRO A 100 -1.77 12.91 -22.71
CA PRO A 100 -2.34 14.24 -22.56
C PRO A 100 -1.52 15.31 -23.30
N ASP A 101 -2.17 16.40 -23.70
CA ASP A 101 -1.56 17.57 -24.35
C ASP A 101 -0.93 18.58 -23.36
N TRP A 102 -1.07 18.30 -22.06
CA TRP A 102 -0.49 19.07 -20.96
C TRP A 102 0.69 18.32 -20.32
N SER A 103 1.57 19.08 -19.65
CA SER A 103 2.72 18.54 -18.90
C SER A 103 2.78 19.16 -17.51
N VAL A 104 3.21 18.38 -16.52
CA VAL A 104 3.40 18.82 -15.14
C VAL A 104 4.85 18.49 -14.73
N PRO A 105 5.82 19.36 -15.06
CA PRO A 105 7.24 19.06 -14.89
C PRO A 105 7.68 18.98 -13.42
N GLU A 106 6.90 19.57 -12.52
CA GLU A 106 7.19 19.63 -11.08
C GLU A 106 5.92 19.41 -10.25
N ALA A 107 6.10 19.02 -8.99
CA ALA A 107 5.00 18.87 -8.06
C ALA A 107 4.24 20.20 -7.84
N LEU A 108 2.91 20.18 -8.00
CA LEU A 108 2.06 21.35 -7.75
C LEU A 108 1.84 21.66 -6.25
N TRP A 109 2.34 20.80 -5.36
CA TRP A 109 2.26 20.96 -3.92
C TRP A 109 3.63 21.39 -3.38
N SER A 110 3.63 22.28 -2.38
CA SER A 110 4.88 22.66 -1.71
C SER A 110 5.38 21.49 -0.87
N PRO A 111 6.62 21.01 -1.08
CA PRO A 111 7.19 20.01 -0.21
C PRO A 111 7.23 20.55 1.23
N PRO A 112 6.96 19.71 2.24
CA PRO A 112 7.17 20.17 3.59
C PRO A 112 8.66 20.52 3.76
N PRO A 113 8.99 21.42 4.71
CA PRO A 113 10.37 21.85 4.94
C PRO A 113 11.33 20.66 4.99
N ALA A 114 12.47 20.79 4.33
CA ALA A 114 13.60 19.91 4.53
C ALA A 114 14.24 20.29 5.87
N ASP A 115 14.43 19.31 6.74
CA ASP A 115 15.32 19.42 7.91
C ASP A 115 16.64 18.74 7.56
#